data_AF-A0A1J3JSN0-F1
#
_entry.id   AF-A0A1J3JSN0-F1
#
_cell.length_a   1.000
_cell.length_b   1.000
_cell.length_c   1.000
_cell.angle_alpha   90.00
_cell.angle_beta   90.00
_cell.angle_gamma   90.00
#
_symmetry.space_group_name_H-M   'P 1'
#
loop_
_entity.id
_entity.type
_entity.pdbx_description
1 polymer ?
#
loop_
_entity_poly.entity_id
_entity_poly.type
_entity_poly.pdbx_seq_one_letter_code
_entity_poly.pdbx_strand_id
1 'polypeptide(L)' 'RCVQVALLCVQENAQDRPSMLDVVSMIYGEGNNALSLPKEPAFYDGPRKSSPEIEVDSPEPENVSANRITITVMEGR' A
#
# COMPACT_ATOMS: atom_id res chain seq x y z
N ARG A 1 -11.97 2.84 15.20
CA ARG A 1 -12.02 4.24 14.72
C ARG A 1 -10.67 4.69 14.18
N CYS A 2 -9.65 4.97 15.01
CA CYS A 2 -8.36 5.50 14.55
C CYS A 2 -7.63 4.62 13.53
N VAL A 3 -7.69 3.30 13.67
CA VAL A 3 -7.11 2.36 12.67
C VAL A 3 -7.73 2.57 11.29
N GLN A 4 -9.05 2.67 11.21
CA GLN A 4 -9.74 2.85 9.95
C GLN A 4 -9.47 4.24 9.33
N VAL A 5 -9.37 5.28 10.17
CA VAL A 5 -8.92 6.61 9.74
C VAL A 5 -7.48 6.58 9.23
N ALA A 6 -6.57 5.88 9.92
CA ALA A 6 -5.18 5.73 9.50
C ALA A 6 -5.08 5.01 8.14
N LEU A 7 -5.88 3.97 7.92
CA LEU A 7 -5.96 3.27 6.63
C LEU A 7 -6.49 4.16 5.50
N LEU A 8 -7.42 5.08 5.79
CA LEU A 8 -7.91 6.07 4.82
C LEU A 8 -6.86 7.15 4.51
N CYS A 9 -5.99 7.51 5.46
CA CYS A 9 -4.92 8.50 5.23
C CYS A 9 -3.81 8.00 4.29
N VAL A 10 -3.64 6.68 4.18
CA VAL A 10 -2.56 6.06 3.39
C VAL A 10 -3.05 5.39 2.10
N GLN A 11 -4.21 5.82 1.60
CA GLN A 11 -4.72 5.35 0.31
C GLN A 11 -3.76 5.69 -0.83
N GLU A 12 -3.66 4.79 -1.81
CA GLU A 12 -2.80 4.93 -2.98
C GLU A 12 -3.12 6.23 -3.74
N ASN A 13 -4.37 6.38 -4.13
CA ASN A 13 -4.85 7.57 -4.82
C ASN A 13 -5.00 8.73 -3.82
N ALA A 14 -4.38 9.86 -4.14
CA ALA A 14 -4.44 11.06 -3.29
C ALA A 14 -5.87 11.58 -3.07
N GLN A 15 -6.76 11.38 -4.05
CA GLN A 15 -8.16 11.81 -3.98
C GLN A 15 -9.00 10.99 -3.00
N ASP A 16 -8.55 9.79 -2.61
CA ASP A 16 -9.23 8.94 -1.64
C ASP A 16 -8.82 9.24 -0.20
N ARG A 17 -7.81 10.12 0.01
CA ARG A 17 -7.33 10.50 1.34
C ARG A 17 -8.23 11.59 1.93
N PRO A 18 -8.66 11.46 3.19
CA PRO A 18 -9.49 12.48 3.84
C PRO A 18 -8.69 13.78 4.06
N SER A 19 -9.39 14.91 4.10
CA SER A 19 -8.77 16.17 4.53
C SER A 19 -8.46 16.14 6.03
N MET A 20 -7.57 17.02 6.51
CA MET A 20 -7.29 17.12 7.95
C MET A 20 -8.53 17.49 8.78
N LEU A 21 -9.45 18.28 8.22
CA LEU A 21 -10.74 18.58 8.87
C LEU A 21 -11.59 17.31 9.02
N ASP A 22 -11.66 16.50 7.95
CA ASP A 22 -12.36 15.22 7.97
C ASP A 22 -11.73 14.28 8.99
N VAL A 23 -10.39 14.20 9.06
CA VAL A 23 -9.68 13.37 10.06
C VAL A 23 -10.05 13.77 11.49
N VAL A 24 -10.06 15.08 11.80
CA VAL A 24 -10.45 15.57 13.13
C VAL A 24 -11.92 15.22 13.43
N SER A 25 -12.83 15.46 12.49
CA SER A 25 -14.24 15.07 12.63
C SER A 25 -14.41 13.55 12.79
N MET A 26 -13.66 12.76 12.02
CA MET A 26 -13.63 11.31 12.06
C MET A 26 -12.96 10.75 13.31
N ILE A 27 -12.25 11.52 14.12
CA ILE A 27 -11.65 11.08 15.40
C ILE A 27 -12.48 11.56 16.59
N TYR A 28 -12.92 12.82 16.56
CA TYR A 28 -13.55 13.50 17.70
C TYR A 28 -15.06 13.68 17.58
N GLY A 29 -15.65 13.57 16.38
CA GLY A 29 -17.09 13.74 16.18
C GLY A 29 -17.91 12.68 16.93
N GLU A 30 -19.09 13.05 17.44
CA GLU A 30 -19.92 12.23 18.34
C GLU A 30 -20.71 11.08 17.66
N GLY A 31 -20.57 10.89 16.35
CA GLY A 31 -21.23 9.79 15.66
C GLY A 31 -20.33 8.57 15.48
N ASN A 32 -20.93 7.38 15.54
CA ASN A 32 -20.42 6.19 14.86
C ASN A 32 -20.57 6.41 13.34
N ASN A 33 -19.92 7.47 12.83
CA ASN A 33 -19.95 7.83 11.42
C ASN A 33 -19.46 6.59 10.69
N ALA A 34 -20.31 6.02 9.84
CA ALA A 34 -19.96 4.87 9.03
C ALA A 34 -18.77 5.28 8.15
N LEU A 35 -17.56 5.03 8.67
CA LEU A 35 -16.33 5.29 7.94
C LEU A 35 -16.37 4.38 6.72
N SER A 36 -16.13 4.96 5.56
CA SER A 36 -15.93 4.20 4.34
C SER A 36 -14.86 3.12 4.58
N LEU A 37 -15.05 1.96 3.97
CA LEU A 37 -14.03 0.93 4.00
C LEU A 37 -12.84 1.44 3.15
N PRO A 38 -11.61 1.46 3.69
CA PRO A 38 -10.43 1.79 2.90
C PRO A 38 -10.32 0.83 1.72
N LYS A 39 -9.86 1.34 0.56
CA LYS A 39 -9.52 0.47 -0.57
C LYS A 39 -8.25 -0.29 -0.24
N GLU A 40 -8.04 -1.35 -1.02
CA GLU A 40 -6.86 -2.20 -0.93
C GLU A 40 -5.59 -1.34 -1.10
N PRO A 41 -4.63 -1.41 -0.16
CA PRO A 41 -3.39 -0.65 -0.26
C PRO A 41 -2.59 -1.05 -1.52
N ALA A 42 -1.86 -0.10 -2.12
CA ALA A 42 -0.97 -0.35 -3.25
C ALA A 42 0.06 -1.49 -3.02
N PHE A 43 0.35 -1.78 -1.75
CA PHE A 43 1.32 -2.79 -1.33
C PHE A 43 0.68 -4.09 -0.84
N TYR A 44 -0.62 -4.27 -1.04
CA TYR A 44 -1.27 -5.53 -0.69
C TYR A 44 -0.89 -6.60 -1.72
N ASP A 45 0.11 -7.40 -1.35
CA ASP A 45 0.47 -8.64 -2.03
C ASP A 45 -0.51 -9.75 -1.66
N GLY A 46 -1.81 -9.56 -1.99
CA GLY A 46 -2.84 -10.59 -1.85
C GLY A 46 -2.48 -11.88 -2.60
N PRO A 47 -3.28 -12.97 -2.46
CA PRO A 47 -3.07 -14.18 -3.23
C PRO A 47 -2.97 -13.80 -4.71
N ARG A 48 -1.77 -13.95 -5.28
CA ARG A 48 -1.46 -13.53 -6.65
C ARG A 48 -2.57 -14.09 -7.55
N LYS A 49 -3.43 -13.24 -8.11
CA LYS A 49 -4.14 -13.63 -9.33
C LYS A 49 -3.03 -13.73 -10.36
N SER A 50 -2.56 -14.94 -10.63
CA SER A 50 -1.57 -15.19 -11.67
C SER A 50 -2.06 -14.52 -12.94
N SER A 51 -1.44 -13.39 -13.30
CA SER A 51 -1.48 -12.94 -14.68
C SER A 51 -0.75 -14.02 -15.50
N PRO A 52 -1.11 -14.23 -16.77
CA PRO A 52 -0.51 -15.30 -17.56
C PRO A 52 1.01 -15.17 -17.52
N GLU A 53 1.66 -16.29 -17.21
CA GLU A 53 3.11 -16.44 -17.13
C GLU A 53 3.70 -15.93 -18.44
N ILE A 54 4.37 -14.78 -18.39
CA ILE A 54 5.30 -14.43 -19.45
C ILE A 54 6.50 -15.35 -19.19
N GLU A 55 6.66 -16.35 -20.04
CA GLU A 55 7.85 -17.19 -20.09
C GLU A 55 9.06 -16.28 -20.35
N VAL A 56 9.70 -15.85 -19.26
CA VAL A 56 11.00 -15.18 -19.31
C VAL A 56 12.05 -16.27 -19.13
N ASP A 57 12.71 -16.58 -20.24
CA ASP A 57 13.92 -17.37 -20.32
C ASP A 57 14.86 -16.99 -19.17
N SER A 58 15.08 -17.94 -18.26
CA SER A 58 15.83 -17.71 -17.01
C SER A 58 17.33 -17.91 -17.25
N PRO A 59 18.19 -16.88 -17.10
CA PRO A 59 19.58 -17.13 -16.80
C PRO A 59 19.74 -17.47 -15.30
N GLU A 60 20.80 -18.23 -15.01
CA GLU A 60 21.14 -18.96 -13.78
C GLU A 60 20.92 -18.28 -12.41
N PRO A 61 20.80 -19.07 -11.31
CA PRO A 61 20.37 -18.59 -10.01
C PRO A 61 21.53 -17.96 -9.25
N GLU A 62 21.88 -16.71 -9.55
CA GLU A 62 22.78 -15.94 -8.70
C GLU A 62 21.98 -15.00 -7.79
N ASN A 63 21.73 -15.49 -6.57
CA ASN A 63 21.29 -14.72 -5.40
C ASN A 63 19.93 -14.04 -5.54
N VAL A 64 18.87 -14.84 -5.67
CA VAL A 64 17.50 -14.35 -5.46
C VAL A 64 17.31 -14.07 -3.97
N SER A 65 17.29 -12.79 -3.60
CA SER A 65 16.84 -12.37 -2.27
C SER A 65 15.42 -12.86 -2.04
N ALA A 66 15.19 -13.63 -0.97
CA ALA A 66 13.87 -14.15 -0.60
C ALA A 66 12.81 -13.04 -0.46
N ASN A 67 13.24 -11.78 -0.25
CA ASN A 67 12.36 -10.63 -0.12
C ASN A 67 12.19 -9.79 -1.39
N ARG A 68 12.74 -10.19 -2.56
CA ARG A 68 12.70 -9.40 -3.81
C ARG A 68 13.15 -7.92 -3.64
N ILE A 69 13.89 -7.61 -2.58
CA ILE A 69 14.45 -6.28 -2.32
C ILE A 69 15.79 -6.19 -3.02
N THR A 70 15.94 -5.19 -3.88
CA THR A 70 17.21 -4.84 -4.52
C THR A 70 17.85 -3.68 -3.75
N ILE A 71 19.11 -3.84 -3.34
CA ILE A 71 19.91 -2.77 -2.74
C ILE A 71 20.77 -2.17 -3.85
N THR A 72 20.59 -0.88 -4.13
CA THR A 72 21.45 -0.12 -5.05
C THR A 72 22.45 0.71 -4.23
N VAL A 73 23.72 0.69 -4.63
CA VAL A 73 24.76 1.53 -4.01
C VAL A 73 24.75 2.88 -4.72
N MET A 74 24.64 3.96 -3.95
CA MET A 74 24.76 5.33 -4.45
C MET A 74 26.24 5.72 -4.50
N GLU A 75 26.76 6.14 -5.65
CA GLU A 75 28.14 6.62 -5.78
C GLU A 75 28.20 8.15 -5.73
N GLY A 76 29.00 8.68 -4.81
CA GLY A 76 29.28 10.11 -4.68
C GLY A 76 30.35 10.55 -5.68
N ARG A 77 30.21 11.76 -6.23
CA ARG A 77 31.22 12.39 -7.10
C ARG A 77 32.23 13.20 -6.31
#